data_AF-A0A5B0R4N9-F1
#
_entry.id   AF-A0A5B0R4N9-F1
#
_cell.length_a   1.000
_cell.length_b   1.000
_cell.length_c   1.000
_cell.angle_alpha   90.00
_cell.angle_beta   90.00
_cell.angle_gamma   90.00
#
_symmetry.space_group_name_H-M   'P 1'
#
loop_
_entity.id
_entity.type
_entity.pdbx_description
1 polymer ?
#
loop_
_entity_poly.entity_id
_entity_poly.type
_entity_poly.pdbx_seq_one_letter_code
_entity_poly.pdbx_strand_id
1 'polypeptide(L)'
;MASNPGRHLSPMDTSPPQRTQSGSECALEVLQHIFGNQIPDDDFVNYIRIVEDDMKACTFLKLAQTTSPAIVQKWLAKEVLARGTPF
;
A
#
# COMPACT_ATOMS: atom_id res chain seq x y z
N MET A 1 -12.75 61.23 -4.04
CA MET A 1 -11.39 60.70 -4.26
C MET A 1 -10.95 60.06 -2.95
N ALA A 2 -10.50 58.82 -2.83
CA ALA A 2 -10.37 57.69 -3.75
C ALA A 2 -10.44 56.41 -2.88
N SER A 3 -10.90 55.33 -3.51
CA SER A 3 -11.12 54.00 -2.94
C SER A 3 -9.88 53.39 -2.29
N ASN A 4 -10.04 52.72 -1.14
CA ASN A 4 -8.99 51.92 -0.55
C ASN A 4 -9.05 50.49 -1.12
N PRO A 5 -8.01 49.99 -1.83
CA PRO A 5 -8.06 48.69 -2.47
C PRO A 5 -7.50 47.59 -1.55
N GLY A 6 -8.06 46.40 -1.68
CA GLY A 6 -7.32 45.16 -1.40
C GLY A 6 -7.50 44.58 0.00
N ARG A 7 -8.64 43.90 0.23
CA ARG A 7 -8.61 42.72 1.12
C ARG A 7 -7.67 41.71 0.47
N HIS A 8 -6.49 41.55 1.05
CA HIS A 8 -5.53 40.50 0.73
C HIS A 8 -6.17 39.14 1.09
N LEU A 9 -6.80 38.50 0.09
CA LEU A 9 -7.19 37.10 0.17
C LEU A 9 -5.89 36.29 0.12
N SER A 10 -5.41 35.87 1.28
CA SER A 10 -4.35 34.87 1.34
C SER A 10 -4.80 33.64 0.54
N PRO A 11 -3.95 33.06 -0.32
CA PRO A 11 -4.29 31.80 -0.97
C PRO A 11 -4.51 30.79 0.14
N MET A 12 -5.71 30.22 0.16
CA MET A 12 -6.01 29.05 0.97
C MET A 12 -5.06 27.98 0.48
N ASP A 13 -4.02 27.74 1.28
CA ASP A 13 -3.01 26.72 1.04
C ASP A 13 -3.73 25.37 1.22
N THR A 14 -4.52 24.98 0.22
CA THR A 14 -5.17 23.68 0.12
C THR A 14 -4.13 22.67 -0.34
N SER A 15 -3.04 22.57 0.42
CA SER A 15 -2.27 21.34 0.46
C SER A 15 -3.23 20.29 1.03
N PRO A 16 -3.57 19.21 0.29
CA PRO A 16 -4.29 18.09 0.88
C PRO A 16 -3.51 17.67 2.13
N PRO A 17 -4.16 17.35 3.26
CA PRO A 17 -3.44 16.79 4.38
C PRO A 17 -2.64 15.62 3.82
N GLN A 18 -1.31 15.66 3.96
CA GLN A 18 -0.45 14.53 3.62
C GLN A 18 -0.93 13.39 4.51
N ARG A 19 -1.88 12.58 4.02
CA ARG A 19 -2.26 11.35 4.69
C ARG A 19 -0.96 10.58 4.78
N THR A 20 -0.51 10.36 6.00
CA THR A 20 0.55 9.41 6.26
C THR A 20 0.01 8.08 5.75
N GLN A 21 0.46 7.67 4.57
CA GLN A 21 0.01 6.45 3.92
C GLN A 21 0.25 5.29 4.89
N SER A 22 -0.78 4.47 5.16
CA SER A 22 -0.60 3.35 6.06
C SER A 22 0.38 2.33 5.44
N GLY A 23 1.03 1.52 6.29
CA GLY A 23 1.91 0.46 5.80
C GLY A 23 1.19 -0.50 4.86
N SER A 24 -0.11 -0.75 5.11
CA SER A 24 -0.99 -1.55 4.27
C SER A 24 -1.30 -0.88 2.92
N GLU A 25 -1.58 0.42 2.88
CA GLU A 25 -1.77 1.15 1.62
C GLU A 25 -0.51 1.11 0.73
N CYS A 26 0.67 1.31 1.33
CA CYS A 26 1.94 1.18 0.61
C CYS A 26 2.20 -0.25 0.13
N ALA A 27 1.87 -1.25 0.96
CA ALA A 27 1.99 -2.65 0.58
C ALA A 27 1.09 -3.02 -0.60
N LEU A 28 -0.13 -2.49 -0.68
CA LEU A 28 -1.04 -2.73 -1.81
C LEU A 28 -0.51 -2.18 -3.13
N GLU A 29 0.06 -0.97 -3.12
CA GLU A 29 0.69 -0.38 -4.32
C GLU A 29 1.87 -1.20 -4.81
N VAL A 30 2.72 -1.65 -3.89
CA VAL A 30 3.87 -2.50 -4.22
C VAL A 30 3.40 -3.89 -4.70
N LEU A 31 2.34 -4.45 -4.10
CA LEU A 31 1.76 -5.71 -4.54
C LEU A 31 1.23 -5.62 -5.97
N GLN A 32 0.48 -4.55 -6.29
CA GLN A 32 0.01 -4.27 -7.64
C GLN A 32 1.17 -4.10 -8.62
N HIS A 33 2.21 -3.37 -8.23
CA HIS A 33 3.38 -3.14 -9.07
C HIS A 33 4.13 -4.43 -9.42
N ILE A 34 4.30 -5.32 -8.43
CA ILE A 34 5.04 -6.57 -8.63
C ILE A 34 4.18 -7.61 -9.36
N PHE A 35 2.90 -7.77 -9.00
CA PHE A 35 2.11 -8.92 -9.43
C PHE A 35 0.82 -8.62 -10.20
N GLY A 36 0.43 -7.36 -10.37
CA GLY A 36 -0.92 -6.98 -10.81
C GLY A 36 -1.44 -7.63 -12.10
N ASN A 37 -0.55 -8.03 -13.01
CA ASN A 37 -0.91 -8.79 -14.23
C ASN A 37 -0.11 -10.09 -14.39
N GLN A 38 0.64 -10.51 -13.37
CA GLN A 38 1.58 -11.64 -13.45
C GLN A 38 1.06 -12.91 -12.78
N ILE A 39 -0.03 -12.83 -12.02
CA ILE A 39 -0.60 -13.95 -11.26
C ILE A 39 -2.11 -14.03 -11.47
N PRO A 40 -2.74 -15.20 -11.21
CA PRO A 40 -4.19 -15.32 -11.22
C PRO A 40 -4.88 -14.39 -10.23
N ASP A 41 -6.07 -13.89 -10.58
CA ASP A 41 -6.85 -12.97 -9.75
C ASP A 41 -7.12 -13.53 -8.34
N ASP A 42 -7.40 -14.83 -8.23
CA ASP A 42 -7.64 -15.49 -6.94
C ASP A 42 -6.41 -15.44 -6.02
N ASP A 43 -5.20 -15.63 -6.58
CA ASP A 43 -3.95 -15.51 -5.82
C ASP A 43 -3.72 -14.06 -5.41
N PHE A 44 -4.00 -13.11 -6.30
CA PHE A 44 -3.87 -11.68 -6.01
C PHE A 44 -4.78 -11.26 -4.86
N VAL A 45 -6.05 -11.66 -4.89
CA VAL A 45 -7.02 -11.40 -3.81
C VAL A 45 -6.58 -12.04 -2.50
N ASN A 46 -6.01 -13.25 -2.53
CA ASN A 46 -5.46 -13.88 -1.33
C ASN A 46 -4.27 -13.10 -0.77
N TYR A 47 -3.40 -12.56 -1.62
CA TYR A 47 -2.26 -11.76 -1.19
C TYR A 47 -2.66 -10.39 -0.62
N ILE A 48 -3.71 -9.75 -1.16
CA ILE A 48 -4.32 -8.55 -0.55
C ILE A 48 -4.65 -8.83 0.91
N ARG A 49 -5.36 -9.93 1.20
CA ARG A 49 -5.76 -10.31 2.57
C ARG A 49 -4.57 -10.58 3.51
N ILE A 50 -3.40 -10.89 2.97
CA ILE A 50 -2.17 -11.02 3.76
C ILE A 50 -1.63 -9.64 4.11
N VAL A 51 -1.55 -8.71 3.15
CA VAL A 51 -0.98 -7.37 3.37
C VAL A 51 -1.94 -6.37 4.03
N GLU A 52 -3.20 -6.75 4.26
CA GLU A 52 -4.14 -6.02 5.13
C GLU A 52 -3.72 -6.09 6.61
N ASP A 53 -2.97 -7.11 7.02
CA ASP A 53 -2.36 -7.18 8.35
C ASP A 53 -1.10 -6.30 8.39
N ASP A 54 -1.05 -5.32 9.29
CA ASP A 54 0.05 -4.34 9.36
C ASP A 54 1.44 -4.98 9.57
N MET A 55 1.53 -6.06 10.36
CA MET A 55 2.80 -6.75 10.58
C MET A 55 3.26 -7.50 9.32
N LYS A 56 2.31 -8.13 8.62
CA LYS A 56 2.57 -8.80 7.35
C LYS A 56 2.88 -7.80 6.25
N ALA A 57 2.20 -6.65 6.19
CA ALA A 57 2.49 -5.55 5.29
C ALA A 57 3.93 -5.04 5.44
N CYS A 58 4.37 -4.80 6.69
CA CYS A 58 5.73 -4.40 6.97
C CYS A 58 6.76 -5.44 6.52
N THR A 59 6.47 -6.73 6.77
CA THR A 59 7.33 -7.84 6.34
C THR A 59 7.40 -7.93 4.82
N PHE A 60 6.26 -7.85 4.15
CA PHE A 60 6.13 -7.85 2.70
C PHE A 60 6.95 -6.72 2.08
N LEU A 61 6.79 -5.48 2.56
CA LEU A 61 7.53 -4.32 2.06
C LEU A 61 9.04 -4.49 2.21
N LYS A 62 9.52 -5.00 3.35
CA LYS A 62 10.94 -5.31 3.54
C LYS A 62 11.43 -6.36 2.54
N LEU A 63 10.69 -7.46 2.36
CA LEU A 63 11.05 -8.51 1.41
C LEU A 63 11.06 -8.01 -0.03
N ALA A 64 10.07 -7.18 -0.41
CA ALA A 64 10.00 -6.57 -1.73
C ALA A 64 11.19 -5.66 -2.04
N GLN A 65 11.76 -5.00 -1.03
CA GLN A 65 12.94 -4.15 -1.17
C GLN A 65 14.26 -4.94 -1.21
N THR A 66 14.35 -6.05 -0.48
CA THR A 66 15.63 -6.75 -0.28
C THR A 66 15.77 -8.07 -1.04
N THR A 67 14.72 -8.52 -1.73
CA THR A 67 14.69 -9.83 -2.38
C THR A 67 14.02 -9.78 -3.77
N SER A 68 13.94 -10.92 -4.46
CA SER A 68 13.31 -11.00 -5.77
C SER A 68 11.79 -11.26 -5.66
N PRO A 69 10.99 -10.88 -6.69
CA PRO A 69 9.56 -11.18 -6.74
C PRO A 69 9.21 -12.65 -6.47
N ALA A 70 10.04 -13.59 -6.95
CA ALA A 70 9.82 -15.01 -6.71
C ALA A 70 9.94 -15.41 -5.23
N ILE A 71 10.83 -14.76 -4.46
CA ILE A 71 10.95 -14.99 -3.01
C ILE A 71 9.74 -14.40 -2.29
N VAL A 72 9.33 -13.19 -2.68
CA VAL A 72 8.12 -12.53 -2.14
C VAL A 72 6.88 -13.39 -2.36
N GLN A 73 6.68 -13.89 -3.58
CA GLN A 73 5.55 -14.75 -3.92
C GLN A 73 5.54 -16.06 -3.12
N LYS A 74 6.71 -16.70 -2.95
CA LYS A 74 6.84 -17.90 -2.11
C LYS A 74 6.47 -17.64 -0.65
N TRP A 75 6.85 -16.48 -0.12
CA TRP A 75 6.47 -16.11 1.25
C TRP A 75 4.96 -15.86 1.35
N LEU A 76 4.37 -15.09 0.43
CA LEU A 76 2.93 -14.84 0.38
C LEU A 76 2.12 -16.14 0.29
N ALA A 77 2.53 -17.08 -0.57
CA ALA A 77 1.88 -18.39 -0.69
C ALA A 77 1.91 -19.19 0.63
N LYS A 78 3.01 -19.12 1.40
CA LYS A 78 3.08 -19.76 2.72
C LYS A 78 2.12 -19.14 3.73
N GLU A 79 1.98 -17.81 3.70
CA GLU A 79 1.06 -17.09 4.59
C GLU A 79 -0.41 -17.41 4.27
N VAL A 80 -0.76 -17.56 3.00
CA VAL A 80 -2.09 -18.02 2.57
C VAL A 80 -2.39 -19.42 3.12
N LEU A 81 -1.44 -20.35 3.01
CA LEU A 81 -1.60 -21.70 3.55
C LEU A 81 -1.74 -21.70 5.09
N ALA A 82 -0.95 -20.90 5.79
CA ALA A 82 -1.00 -20.80 7.26
C ALA A 82 -2.34 -20.24 7.79
N ARG A 83 -3.02 -19.40 7.01
CA ARG A 83 -4.37 -18.90 7.33
C ARG A 83 -5.45 -19.98 7.25
N GLY A 84 -5.26 -21.00 6.41
CA GLY A 84 -6.24 -22.06 6.14
C GLY A 84 -6.17 -23.26 7.07
N THR A 85 -5.14 -23.38 7.89
CA THR A 85 -4.99 -24.46 8.87
C THR A 85 -5.62 -24.07 10.21
N PRO A 86 -6.77 -24.65 10.62
CA PRO A 86 -7.19 -24.58 12.01
C PRO A 86 -6.17 -25.36 12.86
N PHE A 87 -5.73 -24.74 13.96
CA PHE A 87 -4.86 -25.38 14.96
C PHE A 87 -5.55 -26.58 15.62
#